data_AF-A0A353C3N4-F1
#
_entry.id   AF-A0A353C3N4-F1
#
_cell.length_a   1.000
_cell.length_b   1.000
_cell.length_c   1.000
_cell.angle_alpha   90.00
_cell.angle_beta   90.00
_cell.angle_gamma   90.00
#
_symmetry.space_group_name_H-M   'P 1'
#
loop_
_entity.id
_entity.type
_entity.pdbx_description
1 polymer ?
#
loop_
_entity_poly.entity_id
_entity_poly.type
_entity_poly.pdbx_seq_one_letter_code
_entity_poly.pdbx_strand_id
1 'polypeptide(L)' 'MCKKGTVSVETIADSIIITADPPNPDFTVELKALIPANDREWSKDDDCWYISIKHKDTINDLCNKYFSEVQI' A
#
# COMPACT_ATOMS: atom_id res chain seq x y z
N MET A 1 -7.50 5.34 -15.84
CA MET A 1 -7.17 6.14 -14.64
C MET A 1 -5.77 6.68 -14.84
N CYS A 2 -5.54 7.99 -14.72
CA CYS A 2 -4.18 8.54 -14.75
C CYS A 2 -3.53 8.21 -13.41
N LYS A 3 -2.41 7.46 -13.42
CA LYS A 3 -1.59 7.25 -12.23
C LYS A 3 -1.13 8.61 -11.71
N LYS A 4 -1.25 8.83 -10.40
CA LYS A 4 -0.88 10.09 -9.73
C LYS A 4 -0.33 9.77 -8.35
N GLY A 5 0.69 10.54 -7.94
CA GLY A 5 1.34 10.38 -6.65
C GLY A 5 2.49 9.37 -6.65
N THR A 6 3.23 9.42 -5.55
CA THR A 6 4.36 8.54 -5.23
C THR A 6 3.93 7.61 -4.10
N VAL A 7 4.43 6.39 -4.12
CA VAL A 7 4.25 5.43 -3.02
C VAL A 7 5.60 4.87 -2.60
N SER A 8 5.85 4.85 -1.30
CA SER A 8 6.99 4.21 -0.66
C SER A 8 6.54 2.87 -0.09
N VAL A 9 7.28 1.81 -0.42
CA VAL A 9 6.97 0.43 -0.03
C VAL A 9 8.19 -0.14 0.69
N GLU A 10 8.13 -0.22 2.01
CA GLU A 10 9.19 -0.79 2.83
C GLU A 10 8.81 -2.19 3.29
N THR A 11 9.78 -3.11 3.37
CA THR A 11 9.55 -4.46 3.92
C THR A 11 10.36 -4.63 5.20
N ILE A 12 9.68 -4.83 6.33
CA ILE A 12 10.31 -5.04 7.63
C ILE A 12 9.84 -6.38 8.19
N ALA A 13 10.77 -7.34 8.33
CA ALA A 13 10.50 -8.70 8.78
C ALA A 13 9.32 -9.34 8.02
N ASP A 14 8.17 -9.49 8.69
CA ASP A 14 6.97 -10.12 8.16
C ASP A 14 5.87 -9.13 7.73
N SER A 15 6.21 -7.84 7.62
CA SER A 15 5.28 -6.77 7.25
C SER A 15 5.81 -5.89 6.12
N ILE A 16 4.88 -5.36 5.35
CA ILE A 16 5.07 -4.36 4.30
C ILE A 16 4.45 -3.08 4.82
N ILE A 17 5.18 -1.99 4.74
CA ILE A 17 4.74 -0.65 5.10
C ILE A 17 4.51 0.12 3.81
N ILE A 18 3.33 0.72 3.66
CA ILE A 18 2.97 1.50 2.48
C ILE A 18 2.62 2.92 2.90
N THR A 19 3.36 3.88 2.36
CA THR A 19 3.13 5.30 2.55
C THR A 19 2.87 5.93 1.19
N ALA A 20 1.72 6.57 1.01
CA ALA A 20 1.31 7.18 -0.26
C ALA A 20 1.23 8.70 -0.13
N ASP A 21 1.93 9.41 -1.01
CA ASP A 21 1.92 10.88 -1.05
C ASP A 21 1.62 11.41 -2.47
N PRO A 22 0.47 12.08 -2.69
CA PRO A 22 -0.64 12.21 -1.74
C PRO A 22 -1.41 10.88 -1.55
N PRO A 23 -2.22 10.76 -0.48
CA PRO A 23 -3.09 9.60 -0.27
C PRO A 23 -4.02 9.36 -1.47
N ASN A 24 -4.13 8.09 -1.88
CA ASN A 24 -4.98 7.69 -3.00
C ASN A 24 -6.20 6.90 -2.50
N PRO A 25 -7.43 7.45 -2.61
CA PRO A 25 -8.64 6.80 -2.09
C PRO A 25 -9.01 5.53 -2.89
N ASP A 26 -8.80 5.51 -4.21
CA ASP A 26 -9.09 4.34 -5.05
C ASP A 26 -8.16 3.17 -4.70
N PHE A 27 -6.87 3.46 -4.50
CA PHE A 27 -5.90 2.50 -3.98
C PHE A 27 -6.35 1.95 -2.63
N THR A 28 -6.78 2.82 -1.70
CA THR A 28 -7.23 2.41 -0.36
C THR A 28 -8.45 1.51 -0.42
N VAL A 29 -9.41 1.78 -1.32
CA VAL A 29 -10.59 0.93 -1.52
C VAL A 29 -10.21 -0.45 -2.05
N GLU A 30 -9.34 -0.54 -3.06
CA GLU A 30 -8.96 -1.82 -3.65
C GLU A 30 -8.04 -2.64 -2.74
N LEU A 31 -7.09 -2.00 -2.05
CA LEU A 31 -6.32 -2.61 -0.96
C LEU A 31 -7.27 -3.20 0.08
N LYS A 32 -8.32 -2.45 0.44
CA LYS A 32 -9.30 -2.92 1.42
C LYS A 32 -10.19 -4.06 0.90
N ALA A 33 -10.35 -4.21 -0.40
CA ALA A 33 -11.12 -5.29 -1.02
C ALA A 33 -10.30 -6.57 -1.16
N LEU A 34 -9.00 -6.45 -1.45
CA LEU A 34 -8.13 -7.59 -1.74
C LEU A 34 -7.47 -8.19 -0.50
N ILE A 35 -7.08 -7.38 0.48
CA ILE A 35 -6.34 -7.83 1.66
C ILE A 35 -7.29 -7.93 2.85
N PRO A 36 -7.47 -9.07 3.53
CA PRO A 36 -8.34 -9.18 4.69
C PRO A 36 -7.97 -8.23 5.82
N ALA A 37 -8.97 -7.80 6.61
CA ALA A 37 -8.74 -6.89 7.76
C ALA A 37 -7.76 -7.45 8.81
N ASN A 38 -7.66 -8.77 8.96
CA ASN A 38 -6.70 -9.41 9.87
C ASN A 38 -5.24 -9.33 9.39
N ASP A 39 -5.02 -8.97 8.12
CA ASP A 39 -3.70 -8.93 7.49
C ASP A 39 -3.25 -7.50 7.16
N ARG A 40 -4.00 -6.49 7.60
CA ARG A 40 -3.69 -5.08 7.37
C ARG A 40 -4.02 -4.23 8.60
N GLU A 41 -3.23 -3.20 8.83
CA GLU A 41 -3.43 -2.23 9.89
C GLU A 41 -3.08 -0.83 9.36
N TRP A 42 -3.82 0.18 9.81
CA TRP A 42 -3.58 1.57 9.45
C TRP A 42 -2.98 2.31 10.65
N SER A 43 -1.74 2.79 10.53
CA SER A 43 -1.14 3.69 11.50
C SER A 43 -1.54 5.12 11.15
N LYS A 44 -2.27 5.77 12.06
CA LYS A 44 -2.65 7.18 11.91
C LYS A 44 -1.48 8.13 12.21
N ASP A 45 -0.55 7.71 13.07
CA ASP A 45 0.57 8.54 13.49
C ASP A 45 1.60 8.66 12.36
N ASP A 46 1.80 7.58 11.61
CA ASP A 46 2.76 7.49 10.50
C ASP A 46 2.11 7.64 9.11
N ASP A 47 0.78 7.80 9.05
CA ASP A 47 -0.02 7.89 7.82
C ASP A 47 0.27 6.75 6.81
N CYS A 48 0.43 5.53 7.33
CA CYS A 48 0.88 4.38 6.54
C CYS A 48 0.08 3.09 6.83
N TRP A 49 0.07 2.19 5.85
CA TRP A 49 -0.50 0.86 5.97
C TRP A 49 0.57 -0.16 6.33
N TYR A 50 0.36 -0.91 7.40
CA TYR A 50 1.10 -2.13 7.72
C TYR A 50 0.35 -3.34 7.19
N ILE A 51 1.00 -4.19 6.41
CA ILE A 51 0.36 -5.29 5.70
C ILE A 51 1.22 -6.54 5.81
N SER A 52 0.61 -7.70 6.04
CA SER A 52 1.35 -8.96 6.09
C SER A 52 2.15 -9.21 4.81
N ILE A 53 3.42 -9.61 4.93
CA ILE A 53 4.34 -9.86 3.81
C ILE A 53 3.83 -10.90 2.80
N LYS A 54 2.92 -11.79 3.21
CA LYS A 54 2.29 -12.77 2.31
C LYS A 54 1.52 -12.13 1.14
N HIS A 55 1.14 -10.86 1.26
CA HIS A 55 0.43 -10.09 0.23
C HIS A 55 1.37 -9.23 -0.63
N LYS A 56 2.69 -9.45 -0.56
CA LYS A 56 3.71 -8.66 -1.27
C LYS A 56 3.43 -8.47 -2.75
N ASP A 57 3.12 -9.56 -3.46
CA ASP A 57 2.88 -9.48 -4.90
C ASP A 57 1.61 -8.68 -5.21
N THR A 58 0.54 -8.88 -4.44
CA THR A 58 -0.70 -8.10 -4.57
C THR A 58 -0.46 -6.61 -4.30
N ILE A 59 0.36 -6.28 -3.31
CA ILE A 59 0.72 -4.88 -3.02
C ILE A 59 1.55 -4.28 -4.14
N ASN A 60 2.56 -4.98 -4.65
CA ASN A 60 3.36 -4.50 -5.76
C ASN A 60 2.49 -4.22 -7.00
N ASP A 61 1.54 -5.12 -7.30
CA ASP A 61 0.60 -4.93 -8.40
C ASP A 61 -0.31 -3.71 -8.19
N LEU A 62 -0.85 -3.53 -6.98
CA LEU A 62 -1.66 -2.36 -6.64
C LEU A 62 -0.84 -1.05 -6.72
N CYS A 63 0.37 -1.03 -6.17
CA CYS A 63 1.26 0.12 -6.21
C CYS A 63 1.56 0.50 -7.67
N ASN A 64 1.93 -0.47 -8.50
CA ASN A 64 2.16 -0.27 -9.92
C ASN A 64 0.90 0.16 -10.67
N LYS A 65 -0.30 -0.27 -10.25
CA LYS A 65 -1.57 0.12 -10.88
C LYS A 65 -1.94 1.57 -10.60
N TYR A 66 -1.76 2.03 -9.36
CA TYR A 66 -2.31 3.30 -8.88
C TYR A 66 -1.32 4.47 -8.84
N PHE A 67 -0.03 4.20 -8.67
CA PHE A 67 1.00 5.23 -8.51
C PHE A 67 1.95 5.24 -9.70
N SER A 68 2.44 6.44 -10.02
CA SER A 68 3.36 6.64 -11.15
C SER A 68 4.79 6.30 -10.78
N GLU A 69 5.12 6.46 -9.50
CA GLU A 69 6.44 6.23 -8.94
C GLU A 69 6.31 5.34 -7.71
N VAL A 70 7.05 4.24 -7.70
CA VAL A 70 7.12 3.28 -6.60
C VAL A 70 8.56 3.28 -6.10
N GLN A 71 8.74 3.72 -4.86
CA GLN A 71 10.03 3.71 -4.16
C GLN A 71 10.07 2.47 -3.28
N ILE A 72 11.12 1.65 -3.42
CA ILE A 72 11.32 0.37 -2.73
C ILE A 72 12.62 0.44 -1.93
#